data_AF-A0A7J6U133-F1
#
_entry.id   AF-A0A7J6U133-F1
#
_cell.length_a   1.000
_cell.length_b   1.000
_cell.length_c   1.000
_cell.angle_alpha   90.00
_cell.angle_beta   90.00
_cell.angle_gamma   90.00
#
_symmetry.space_group_name_H-M   'P 1'
#
loop_
_entity.id
_entity.type
_entity.pdbx_description
1 polymer ?
#
loop_
_entity_poly.entity_id
_entity_poly.type
_entity_poly.pdbx_seq_one_letter_code
_entity_poly.pdbx_strand_id
1 'polypeptide(L)'
;MPVKCVTVECIPTLIQLRRPVHAVYCAAMQRFGLGVDEEMVKRAYTHGFKTTQMKYPSFGVGPDGALKYYKDWWRVSVFETLNAPGMPATGWSGDEFDLFFQHVFSEFGSVTTW
;
A
#
# COMPACT_ATOMS: atom_id res chain seq x y z
N MET A 1 -22.29 23.02 -28.51
CA MET A 1 -22.68 21.58 -28.51
C MET A 1 -22.92 21.15 -27.07
N PRO A 2 -23.98 20.38 -26.76
CA PRO A 2 -24.19 19.86 -25.42
C PRO A 2 -23.15 18.79 -25.06
N VAL A 3 -22.71 18.76 -23.80
CA VAL A 3 -21.82 17.71 -23.27
C VAL A 3 -22.58 16.38 -23.25
N LYS A 4 -21.95 15.33 -23.78
CA LYS A 4 -22.57 14.00 -23.89
C LYS A 4 -22.02 12.97 -22.88
N CYS A 5 -20.81 13.18 -22.37
CA CYS A 5 -20.15 12.26 -21.46
C CYS A 5 -19.13 13.02 -20.60
N VAL A 6 -19.04 12.66 -19.32
CA VAL A 6 -18.01 13.13 -18.41
C VAL A 6 -17.40 11.90 -17.73
N THR A 7 -16.11 11.71 -17.89
CA THR A 7 -15.31 10.72 -17.14
C THR A 7 -14.60 11.43 -16.00
N VAL A 8 -14.63 10.84 -14.81
CA VAL A 8 -14.06 11.46 -13.60
C VAL A 8 -13.08 10.49 -12.97
N GLU A 9 -11.90 11.00 -12.61
CA GLU A 9 -10.93 10.29 -11.80
C GLU A 9 -11.49 10.08 -10.38
N CYS A 10 -11.43 8.85 -9.86
CA CYS A 10 -12.10 8.54 -8.60
C CYS A 10 -11.38 9.18 -7.39
N ILE A 11 -10.05 9.17 -7.38
CA ILE A 11 -9.23 9.70 -6.28
C ILE A 11 -8.37 10.85 -6.80
N PRO A 12 -8.40 12.06 -6.22
CA PRO A 12 -9.14 12.43 -5.00
C PRO A 12 -10.55 13.01 -5.26
N THR A 13 -11.07 12.97 -6.50
CA THR A 13 -12.25 13.75 -6.89
C THR A 13 -13.55 13.27 -6.24
N LEU A 14 -13.78 11.96 -6.22
CA LEU A 14 -15.02 11.35 -5.73
C LEU A 14 -14.85 10.79 -4.31
N ILE A 15 -13.69 10.21 -4.02
CA ILE A 15 -13.36 9.63 -2.71
C ILE A 15 -11.93 10.02 -2.30
N GLN A 16 -11.68 10.04 -1.00
CA GLN A 16 -10.37 10.32 -0.41
C GLN A 16 -10.15 9.44 0.81
N LEU A 17 -8.90 9.21 1.19
CA LEU A 17 -8.60 8.49 2.41
C LEU A 17 -8.97 9.33 3.64
N ARG A 18 -9.63 8.75 4.64
CA ARG A 18 -9.90 9.41 5.93
C ARG A 18 -8.65 9.68 6.76
N ARG A 19 -7.64 8.83 6.57
CA ARG A 19 -6.32 8.93 7.20
C ARG A 19 -5.25 8.60 6.16
N PRO A 20 -4.08 9.25 6.21
CA PRO A 20 -3.04 9.00 5.23
C PRO A 20 -2.52 7.56 5.32
N VAL A 21 -1.98 7.06 4.21
CA VAL A 21 -1.51 5.65 4.10
C VAL A 21 -0.53 5.29 5.21
N HIS A 22 0.43 6.17 5.50
CA HIS A 22 1.43 5.92 6.53
C HIS A 22 0.84 5.79 7.93
N ALA A 23 -0.24 6.50 8.26
CA ALA A 23 -0.93 6.34 9.54
C ALA A 23 -1.58 4.96 9.69
N VAL A 24 -2.09 4.37 8.60
CA VAL A 24 -2.60 2.98 8.58
C VAL A 24 -1.47 2.01 8.87
N TYR A 25 -0.31 2.20 8.23
CA TYR A 25 0.86 1.37 8.45
C TYR A 25 1.41 1.50 9.88
N CYS A 26 1.51 2.71 10.44
CA CYS A 26 1.93 2.92 11.82
C CYS A 26 1.01 2.20 12.80
N ALA A 27 -0.31 2.33 12.63
CA ALA A 27 -1.29 1.64 13.48
C ALA A 27 -1.17 0.11 13.36
N ALA A 28 -0.93 -0.41 12.14
CA ALA A 28 -0.65 -1.83 11.94
C ALA A 28 0.64 -2.25 12.64
N MET A 29 1.76 -1.54 12.45
CA MET A 29 3.05 -1.88 13.05
C MET A 29 2.99 -1.87 14.57
N GLN A 30 2.26 -0.92 15.16
CA GLN A 30 2.06 -0.87 16.61
C GLN A 30 1.36 -2.12 17.16
N ARG A 31 0.43 -2.71 16.41
CA ARG A 31 -0.22 -3.99 16.79
C ARG A 31 0.74 -5.18 16.82
N PHE A 32 1.79 -5.13 16.01
CA PHE A 32 2.88 -6.11 16.00
C PHE A 32 4.02 -5.71 16.97
N GLY A 33 3.78 -4.77 17.88
CA GLY A 33 4.74 -4.35 18.91
C GLY A 33 5.85 -3.40 18.40
N LEU A 34 5.70 -2.86 17.19
CA LEU A 34 6.69 -1.98 16.57
C LEU A 34 6.28 -0.51 16.70
N GLY A 35 6.95 0.20 17.60
CA GLY A 35 6.87 1.65 17.68
C GLY A 35 7.72 2.28 16.58
N VAL A 36 7.08 2.93 15.61
CA VAL A 36 7.74 3.58 14.47
C VAL A 36 7.29 5.02 14.34
N ASP A 37 8.21 5.88 13.89
CA ASP A 37 7.91 7.27 13.58
C ASP A 37 7.08 7.39 12.30
N GLU A 38 6.11 8.30 12.29
CA GLU A 38 5.16 8.44 11.18
C GLU A 38 5.84 8.94 9.90
N GLU A 39 6.77 9.90 10.02
CA GLU A 39 7.53 10.41 8.88
C GLU A 39 8.51 9.37 8.34
N MET A 40 9.07 8.51 9.20
CA MET A 40 9.84 7.33 8.79
C MET A 40 8.99 6.39 7.93
N VAL A 41 7.80 6.00 8.40
CA VAL A 41 6.90 5.10 7.65
C VAL A 41 6.45 5.73 6.33
N LYS A 42 6.20 7.03 6.30
CA LYS A 42 5.86 7.76 5.07
C LYS A 42 6.97 7.73 4.03
N ARG A 43 8.23 7.93 4.44
CA ARG A 43 9.40 7.79 3.56
C ARG A 43 9.57 6.36 3.08
N ALA A 44 9.43 5.39 4.00
CA ALA A 44 9.51 3.97 3.70
C ALA A 44 8.45 3.52 2.69
N TYR A 45 7.20 3.95 2.87
CA TYR A 45 6.10 3.66 1.93
C TYR A 45 6.39 4.26 0.55
N THR A 46 6.85 5.52 0.50
CA THR A 46 7.21 6.17 -0.76
C THR A 46 8.32 5.41 -1.48
N HIS A 47 9.32 4.93 -0.73
CA HIS A 47 10.38 4.08 -1.27
C HIS A 47 9.81 2.75 -1.80
N GLY A 48 9.09 2.01 -0.96
CA GLY A 48 8.54 0.70 -1.32
C GLY A 48 7.64 0.76 -2.54
N PHE A 49 6.71 1.72 -2.58
CA PHE A 49 5.83 1.94 -3.72
C PHE A 49 6.61 2.20 -5.02
N LYS A 50 7.57 3.14 -4.99
CA LYS A 50 8.39 3.47 -6.19
C LYS A 50 9.23 2.29 -6.63
N THR A 51 9.87 1.58 -5.71
CA THR A 51 10.68 0.40 -6.00
C THR A 51 9.84 -0.69 -6.67
N THR A 52 8.65 -0.98 -6.13
CA THR A 52 7.74 -1.96 -6.74
C THR A 52 7.24 -1.50 -8.10
N GLN A 53 6.88 -0.23 -8.26
CA GLN A 53 6.42 0.33 -9.54
C GLN A 53 7.49 0.22 -10.64
N MET A 54 8.77 0.41 -10.30
CA MET A 54 9.87 0.25 -11.25
C MET A 54 10.09 -1.21 -11.65
N LYS A 55 9.98 -2.15 -10.70
CA LYS A 55 10.18 -3.59 -10.95
C LYS A 55 9.00 -4.22 -11.68
N TYR A 56 7.79 -3.78 -11.33
CA TYR A 56 6.53 -4.34 -11.79
C TYR A 56 5.59 -3.17 -12.16
N PRO A 57 5.62 -2.67 -13.41
CA PRO A 57 4.76 -1.56 -13.81
C PRO A 57 3.28 -1.96 -13.78
N SER A 58 2.39 -0.96 -13.84
CA SER A 58 0.95 -1.16 -13.98
C SER A 58 0.32 -2.06 -12.91
N PHE A 59 0.76 -1.98 -11.66
CA PHE A 59 0.20 -2.73 -10.54
C PHE A 59 0.18 -4.27 -10.75
N GLY A 60 1.13 -4.81 -11.52
CA GLY A 60 1.20 -6.24 -11.80
C GLY A 60 0.13 -6.74 -12.77
N VAL A 61 -0.51 -5.85 -13.52
CA VAL A 61 -1.39 -6.22 -14.64
C VAL A 61 -0.54 -6.95 -15.68
N GLY A 62 -0.99 -8.14 -16.08
CA GLY A 62 -0.31 -8.95 -17.10
C GLY A 62 -0.32 -8.29 -18.48
N PRO A 63 0.49 -8.79 -19.44
CA PRO A 63 0.48 -8.30 -20.82
C PRO A 63 -0.88 -8.41 -21.51
N ASP A 64 -1.73 -9.32 -21.01
CA ASP A 64 -3.11 -9.56 -21.44
C ASP A 64 -4.14 -8.61 -20.79
N GLY A 65 -3.69 -7.69 -19.93
CA GLY A 65 -4.57 -6.80 -19.17
C GLY A 65 -5.22 -7.46 -17.96
N ALA A 66 -4.91 -8.71 -17.64
CA ALA A 66 -5.51 -9.41 -16.52
C ALA A 66 -4.91 -8.98 -15.17
N LEU A 67 -5.77 -8.78 -14.16
CA LEU A 67 -5.39 -8.44 -12.78
C LEU A 67 -4.84 -9.63 -11.98
N LYS A 68 -4.19 -10.58 -12.64
CA LYS A 68 -3.79 -11.86 -12.04
C LYS A 68 -2.80 -11.68 -10.87
N TYR A 69 -1.94 -10.68 -10.93
CA TYR A 69 -0.89 -10.43 -9.94
C TYR A 69 -1.10 -9.15 -9.12
N TYR A 70 -2.31 -8.58 -9.14
CA TYR A 70 -2.59 -7.31 -8.46
C TYR A 70 -2.33 -7.37 -6.95
N LYS A 71 -2.79 -8.45 -6.30
CA LYS A 71 -2.57 -8.64 -4.85
C LYS A 71 -1.09 -8.87 -4.54
N ASP A 72 -0.40 -9.60 -5.40
CA ASP A 72 1.04 -9.87 -5.27
C ASP A 72 1.85 -8.58 -5.43
N TRP A 73 1.43 -7.67 -6.31
CA TRP A 73 2.05 -6.37 -6.46
C TRP A 73 2.03 -5.58 -5.15
N TRP A 74 0.86 -5.50 -4.49
CA TRP A 74 0.73 -4.83 -3.20
C TRP A 74 1.52 -5.54 -2.10
N ARG A 75 1.57 -6.86 -2.13
CA ARG A 75 2.38 -7.66 -1.20
C ARG A 75 3.87 -7.31 -1.33
N VAL A 76 4.38 -7.21 -2.55
CA VAL A 76 5.76 -6.76 -2.79
C VAL A 76 5.95 -5.31 -2.34
N SER A 77 4.99 -4.42 -2.59
CA SER A 77 5.08 -3.02 -2.14
C SER A 77 5.15 -2.88 -0.61
N VAL A 78 4.37 -3.67 0.11
CA VAL A 78 4.43 -3.73 1.58
C VAL A 78 5.77 -4.31 2.03
N PHE A 79 6.27 -5.36 1.37
CA PHE A 79 7.59 -5.94 1.68
C PHE A 79 8.72 -4.93 1.48
N GLU A 80 8.77 -4.23 0.36
CA GLU A 80 9.78 -3.21 0.07
C GLU A 80 9.65 -2.00 1.02
N THR A 81 8.45 -1.71 1.51
CA THR A 81 8.23 -0.69 2.54
C THR A 81 8.85 -1.11 3.88
N LEU A 82 8.63 -2.34 4.34
CA LEU A 82 9.19 -2.85 5.59
C LEU A 82 10.73 -2.98 5.56
N ASN A 83 11.29 -3.17 4.37
CA ASN A 83 12.74 -3.29 4.15
C ASN A 83 13.39 -1.98 3.66
N ALA A 84 12.65 -0.86 3.66
CA ALA A 84 13.17 0.41 3.20
C ALA A 84 14.27 0.95 4.14
N PRO A 85 15.24 1.74 3.61
CA PRO A 85 16.27 2.35 4.42
C PRO A 85 15.71 3.19 5.58
N GLY A 86 16.21 2.92 6.79
CA GLY A 86 15.79 3.60 8.01
C GLY A 86 14.63 2.93 8.77
N MET A 87 13.98 1.91 8.19
CA MET A 87 13.06 1.06 8.93
C MET A 87 13.82 0.14 9.91
N PRO A 88 13.23 -0.19 11.07
CA PRO A 88 13.85 -1.12 12.01
C PRO A 88 13.98 -2.50 11.36
N ALA A 89 15.19 -3.07 11.44
CA ALA A 89 15.41 -4.47 11.08
C ALA A 89 14.64 -5.35 12.07
N THR A 90 13.61 -6.01 11.57
CA THR A 90 12.57 -6.62 12.41
C THR A 90 12.58 -8.14 12.31
N GLY A 91 13.32 -8.70 11.34
CA GLY A 91 13.49 -10.15 11.23
C GLY A 91 12.18 -10.91 11.05
N TRP A 92 11.17 -10.28 10.42
CA TRP A 92 9.85 -10.87 10.19
C TRP A 92 9.97 -12.28 9.63
N SER A 93 9.36 -13.24 10.32
CA SER A 93 9.08 -14.54 9.71
C SER A 93 8.09 -14.38 8.55
N GLY A 94 8.02 -15.38 7.68
CA GLY A 94 7.05 -15.38 6.57
C GLY A 94 5.60 -15.26 7.08
N ASP A 95 5.28 -15.94 8.18
CA ASP A 95 3.94 -15.92 8.75
C ASP A 95 3.56 -14.56 9.36
N GLU A 96 4.49 -13.91 10.06
CA GLU A 96 4.26 -12.56 10.60
C GLU A 96 4.09 -11.53 9.50
N PHE A 97 4.90 -11.61 8.44
CA PHE A 97 4.74 -10.76 7.27
C PHE A 97 3.37 -10.96 6.61
N ASP A 98 2.90 -12.21 6.53
CA ASP A 98 1.62 -12.54 5.91
C ASP A 98 0.44 -11.99 6.70
N LEU A 99 0.48 -12.11 8.02
CA LEU A 99 -0.50 -11.51 8.91
C LEU A 99 -0.48 -9.98 8.80
N PHE A 100 0.70 -9.35 8.79
CA PHE A 100 0.82 -7.91 8.63
C PHE A 100 0.27 -7.44 7.29
N PHE A 101 0.65 -8.11 6.20
CA PHE A 101 0.17 -7.80 4.86
C PHE A 101 -1.34 -7.93 4.77
N GLN A 102 -1.91 -9.04 5.24
CA GLN A 102 -3.36 -9.25 5.24
C GLN A 102 -4.07 -8.15 6.02
N HIS A 103 -3.53 -7.77 7.18
CA HIS A 103 -4.10 -6.71 7.99
C HIS A 103 -4.13 -5.37 7.23
N VAL A 104 -2.97 -4.89 6.76
CA VAL A 104 -2.87 -3.63 6.01
C VAL A 104 -3.74 -3.66 4.75
N PHE A 105 -3.68 -4.74 3.97
CA PHE A 105 -4.43 -4.87 2.72
C PHE A 105 -5.95 -4.84 2.96
N SER A 106 -6.42 -5.49 4.04
CA SER A 106 -7.84 -5.49 4.40
C SER A 106 -8.33 -4.09 4.83
N GLU A 107 -7.50 -3.29 5.50
CA GLU A 107 -7.86 -1.94 5.92
C GLU A 107 -8.16 -1.03 4.72
N PHE A 108 -7.38 -1.14 3.63
CA PHE A 108 -7.64 -0.38 2.40
C PHE A 108 -8.80 -0.95 1.55
N GLY A 109 -9.24 -2.18 1.83
CA GLY A 109 -10.48 -2.74 1.28
C GLY A 109 -11.74 -2.34 2.05
N SER A 110 -11.61 -1.66 3.20
CA SER A 110 -12.73 -1.32 4.09
C SER A 110 -13.25 0.10 3.88
N VAL A 111 -14.57 0.27 3.96
CA VAL A 111 -15.26 1.58 3.98
C VAL A 111 -14.84 2.49 5.14
N THR A 112 -14.20 1.95 6.17
CA THR A 112 -13.73 2.74 7.32
C THR A 112 -12.50 3.57 6.99
N THR A 113 -11.74 3.20 5.95
CA THR A 113 -10.51 3.89 5.55
C THR A 113 -10.76 4.97 4.50
N TRP A 114 -11.89 4.91 3.79
CA TRP A 114 -12.30 5.84 2.72
C TRP A 114 -13.46 6.77 3.14
#